data_AF-A0AAW1VPA2-F1
#
_entry.id   AF-A0AAW1VPA2-F1
#
_cell.length_a   1.000
_cell.length_b   1.000
_cell.length_c   1.000
_cell.angle_alpha   90.00
_cell.angle_beta   90.00
_cell.angle_gamma   90.00
#
_symmetry.space_group_name_H-M   'P 1'
#
loop_
_entity.id
_entity.type
_entity.pdbx_description
1 polymer ?
#
loop_
_entity_poly.entity_id
_entity_poly.type
_entity_poly.pdbx_seq_one_letter_code
_entity_poly.pdbx_strand_id
1 'polypeptide(L)' 'MLESLMKGAEFWTLNTDVQAMKVSLVFPENCVQIGQQLDRGLGAGGNPVVGMNAANQSKAAIEEAVHGADMVFVAVCLSS' A
#
# COMPACT_ATOMS: atom_id res chain seq x y z
N MET A 1 6.24 -13.27 11.76
CA MET A 1 4.95 -13.70 11.16
C MET A 1 5.01 -13.70 9.64
N LEU A 2 5.60 -12.67 9.00
CA LEU A 2 5.89 -12.67 7.55
C LEU A 2 6.92 -13.73 7.13
N GLU A 3 7.97 -13.94 7.93
CA GLU A 3 9.05 -14.89 7.60
C GLU A 3 8.62 -16.36 7.51
N SER A 4 7.51 -16.74 8.16
CA SER A 4 7.11 -18.15 8.28
C SER A 4 6.09 -18.63 7.25
N LEU A 5 5.45 -17.72 6.49
CA LEU A 5 4.26 -18.09 5.71
C LEU A 5 4.50 -18.35 4.22
N MET A 6 5.46 -17.71 3.55
CA MET A 6 5.64 -17.94 2.10
C MET A 6 7.10 -17.75 1.66
N LYS A 7 7.89 -18.82 1.67
CA LYS A 7 9.12 -18.86 0.87
C LYS A 7 8.73 -18.67 -0.60
N GLY A 8 9.02 -17.50 -1.16
CA GLY A 8 8.78 -17.19 -2.58
C GLY A 8 7.76 -16.08 -2.87
N ALA A 9 7.19 -15.44 -1.84
CA ALA A 9 6.34 -14.26 -2.04
C ALA A 9 7.00 -13.01 -1.44
N GLU A 10 6.98 -11.92 -2.21
CA GLU A 10 7.32 -10.59 -1.72
C GLU A 10 6.06 -9.89 -1.21
N PHE A 11 6.19 -9.16 -0.11
CA PHE A 11 5.07 -8.45 0.50
C PHE A 11 5.30 -6.95 0.41
N TRP A 12 4.22 -6.27 0.04
CA TRP A 12 4.16 -4.82 -0.08
C TRP A 12 2.97 -4.29 0.72
N THR A 13 3.14 -3.12 1.34
CA THR A 13 2.05 -2.39 1.99
C THR A 13 1.81 -1.09 1.26
N LEU A 14 0.55 -0.84 0.89
CA LEU A 14 0.12 0.42 0.28
C LEU A 14 -0.89 1.07 1.22
N ASN A 15 -0.64 2.31 1.65
CA ASN A 15 -1.57 3.02 2.52
C ASN A 15 -1.46 4.55 2.36
N THR A 16 -2.58 5.23 2.60
CA THR A 16 -2.66 6.70 2.74
C THR A 16 -2.22 7.18 4.12
N ASP A 17 -2.37 6.35 5.15
CA ASP A 17 -2.04 6.72 6.54
C ASP A 17 -0.57 6.37 6.89
N VAL A 18 0.22 7.40 7.14
CA VAL A 18 1.65 7.28 7.49
C VAL A 18 1.85 6.64 8.85
N GLN A 19 0.94 6.89 9.81
CA GLN A 19 1.04 6.30 11.13
C GLN A 19 0.78 4.79 11.06
N ALA A 20 -0.18 4.37 10.23
CA ALA A 20 -0.43 2.96 9.97
C ALA A 20 0.77 2.27 9.29
N MET A 21 1.45 2.94 8.35
CA MET A 21 2.68 2.41 7.73
C MET A 21 3.80 2.16 8.74
N LYS A 22 3.99 3.04 9.72
CA LYS A 22 5.08 2.92 10.72
C LYS A 22 4.98 1.67 11.61
N VAL A 23 3.77 1.12 11.76
CA VAL A 23 3.52 -0.09 12.55
C VAL A 23 3.34 -1.34 11.68
N SER A 24 3.54 -1.22 10.37
CA SER A 24 3.51 -2.33 9.43
C SER A 24 4.59 -3.37 9.78
N LEU A 25 4.28 -4.65 9.55
CA LEU A 25 5.25 -5.73 9.67
C LEU A 25 6.08 -5.92 8.38
N VAL A 26 5.69 -5.25 7.29
CA VAL A 26 6.42 -5.25 6.01
C VAL A 26 7.66 -4.37 6.14
N PHE A 27 8.75 -4.76 5.46
CA PHE A 27 9.98 -3.98 5.44
C PHE A 27 9.73 -2.53 4.97
N PRO A 28 10.36 -1.51 5.58
CA PRO A 28 10.12 -0.11 5.24
C PRO A 28 10.31 0.21 3.76
N GLU A 29 11.26 -0.42 3.09
CA GLU A 29 11.54 -0.29 1.65
C GLU A 29 10.38 -0.79 0.77
N ASN A 30 9.55 -1.70 1.28
CA ASN A 30 8.40 -2.27 0.57
C ASN A 30 7.07 -1.63 1.01
N CYS A 31 7.15 -0.45 1.62
CA CYS A 31 5.98 0.33 2.03
C CYS A 31 5.80 1.53 1.10
N VAL A 32 4.73 1.51 0.30
CA VAL A 32 4.40 2.59 -0.62
C VAL A 32 3.33 3.49 0.01
N GLN A 33 3.72 4.70 0.37
CA GLN A 33 2.75 5.73 0.76
C GLN A 33 2.05 6.26 -0.49
N ILE A 34 0.71 6.25 -0.49
CA ILE A 34 -0.09 6.82 -1.57
C ILE A 34 -0.81 8.09 -1.12
N GLY A 35 -1.10 9.00 -2.05
CA GLY A 35 -1.92 10.19 -1.76
C GLY A 35 -1.26 11.26 -0.88
N GLN A 36 0.08 11.27 -0.77
CA GLN A 36 0.82 12.18 0.11
C GLN A 36 0.47 13.66 -0.12
N GLN A 37 0.12 14.06 -1.34
CA GLN A 37 -0.26 15.44 -1.65
C GLN A 37 -1.76 15.74 -1.40
N LEU A 38 -2.60 14.72 -1.22
CA LEU A 38 -4.04 14.85 -1.02
C LEU A 38 -4.42 14.98 0.46
N ASP A 39 -3.88 14.10 1.30
CA ASP A 39 -4.28 13.98 2.71
C ASP A 39 -3.14 14.29 3.70
N ARG A 40 -1.93 14.58 3.20
CA ARG A 40 -0.73 14.84 4.00
C ARG A 40 -0.37 13.69 4.95
N GLY A 41 -0.75 12.45 4.60
CA GLY A 41 -0.49 11.25 5.39
C GLY A 41 -1.50 10.98 6.50
N LEU A 42 -2.65 11.65 6.50
CA LEU A 42 -3.71 11.47 7.51
C LEU A 42 -4.71 10.34 7.15
N GLY A 43 -4.61 9.79 5.95
CA GLY A 43 -5.50 8.74 5.48
C GLY A 43 -6.72 9.25 4.70
N ALA A 44 -7.35 8.33 3.96
CA ALA A 44 -8.53 8.61 3.13
C ALA A 44 -9.82 8.92 3.91
N GLY A 45 -9.83 8.79 5.24
CA GLY A 45 -10.98 9.10 6.09
C GLY A 45 -12.24 8.28 5.80
N GLY A 46 -12.07 7.04 5.32
CA GLY A 46 -13.20 6.18 4.90
C GLY A 46 -13.85 6.57 3.57
N ASN A 47 -13.32 7.58 2.86
CA ASN A 47 -13.85 7.99 1.57
C ASN A 47 -13.14 7.22 0.42
N PRO A 48 -13.84 6.32 -0.30
CA PRO A 48 -13.24 5.54 -1.36
C PRO A 48 -12.76 6.39 -2.55
N VAL A 49 -13.38 7.56 -2.80
CA VAL A 49 -12.96 8.48 -3.85
C VAL A 49 -11.57 9.07 -3.55
N VAL A 50 -11.29 9.36 -2.28
CA VAL A 50 -9.96 9.84 -1.86
C VAL A 50 -8.91 8.74 -2.06
N GLY A 51 -9.22 7.50 -1.67
CA GLY A 51 -8.34 6.35 -1.91
C GLY A 51 -8.06 6.10 -3.39
N MET A 52 -9.07 6.20 -4.25
CA MET A 52 -8.91 6.08 -5.70
C MET A 52 -8.00 7.17 -6.27
N ASN A 53 -8.20 8.43 -5.85
CA ASN A 53 -7.36 9.54 -6.30
C ASN A 53 -5.91 9.39 -5.79
N ALA A 54 -5.73 8.92 -4.56
CA ALA A 54 -4.42 8.63 -3.98
C ALA A 54 -3.67 7.56 -4.78
N ALA A 55 -4.34 6.46 -5.13
CA ALA A 55 -3.76 5.40 -5.96
C ALA A 55 -3.40 5.90 -7.37
N ASN A 56 -4.28 6.68 -8.01
CA ASN A 56 -4.01 7.25 -9.33
C ASN A 56 -2.82 8.21 -9.34
N GLN A 57 -2.71 9.06 -8.31
CA GLN A 57 -1.56 9.96 -8.15
C GLN A 57 -0.24 9.20 -7.98
N SER A 58 -0.28 8.09 -7.24
CA SER A 58 0.89 7.28 -6.93
C SER A 58 1.13 6.13 -7.91
N LYS A 59 0.49 6.16 -9.09
CA LYS A 59 0.54 5.07 -10.08
C LYS A 59 1.97 4.61 -10.41
N ALA A 60 2.90 5.54 -10.64
CA ALA A 60 4.29 5.19 -10.98
C ALA A 60 5.00 4.43 -9.84
N ALA A 61 4.74 4.81 -8.57
CA ALA A 61 5.32 4.10 -7.42
C ALA A 61 4.71 2.72 -7.24
N ILE A 62 3.42 2.56 -7.56
CA ILE A 62 2.73 1.26 -7.53
C ILE A 62 3.26 0.35 -8.64
N GLU A 63 3.48 0.89 -9.84
CA GLU A 63 4.05 0.15 -10.97
C GLU A 63 5.47 -0.34 -10.66
N GLU A 64 6.30 0.49 -10.04
CA GLU A 64 7.64 0.09 -9.60
C GLU A 64 7.59 -1.01 -8.52
N ALA A 65 6.68 -0.89 -7.56
CA ALA A 65 6.52 -1.87 -6.48
C ALA A 65 6.13 -3.27 -6.97
N VAL A 66 5.44 -3.37 -8.11
CA VAL A 66 5.04 -4.65 -8.70
C VAL A 66 5.91 -5.06 -9.88
N HIS A 67 6.93 -4.27 -10.21
CA HIS A 67 7.76 -4.52 -11.37
C HIS A 67 8.50 -5.85 -11.26
N GLY A 68 8.39 -6.69 -12.31
CA GLY A 68 9.02 -8.01 -12.34
C GLY A 68 8.21 -9.12 -11.64
N ALA A 69 7.05 -8.81 -11.04
CA ALA A 69 6.16 -9.83 -10.51
C ALA A 69 5.44 -10.57 -11.65
N ASP A 70 5.55 -11.91 -11.67
CA ASP A 70 4.75 -12.75 -12.58
C ASP A 70 3.26 -12.77 -12.19
N MET A 71 2.97 -12.59 -10.89
CA MET A 71 1.62 -12.60 -10.34
C MET A 71 1.53 -11.68 -9.12
N VAL A 72 0.46 -10.88 -9.06
CA VAL A 72 0.19 -9.94 -7.97
C VAL A 72 -1.12 -10.31 -7.28
N PHE A 73 -1.11 -10.45 -5.96
CA PHE A 73 -2.30 -10.62 -5.14
C PHE A 73 -2.61 -9.31 -4.41
N VAL A 74 -3.85 -8.85 -4.53
CA VAL A 74 -4.33 -7.65 -3.84
C VAL A 74 -5.28 -8.06 -2.72
N ALA A 75 -4.86 -7.83 -1.47
CA ALA A 75 -5.68 -8.04 -0.28
C ALA A 75 -6.10 -6.69 0.30
N VAL A 76 -7.41 -6.45 0.38
CA VAL A 76 -7.99 -5.21 0.94
C VAL A 76 -9.20 -5.54 1.80
N CYS A 77 -9.40 -4.75 2.87
CA CYS A 77 -10.64 -4.77 3.63
C CYS A 77 -11.59 -3.73 3.04
N LEU A 78 -12.77 -4.16 2.61
CA LEU A 78 -13.83 -3.27 2.16
C LEU A 78 -14.74 -2.92 3.35
N SER A 79 -15.06 -1.65 3.52
CA SER A 79 -16.11 -1.22 4.44
C SER A 79 -17.49 -1.47 3.79
N SER A 80 -18.41 -2.05 4.56
CA SER A 80 -19.83 -2.21 4.20
C SER A 80 -20.60 -0.89 4.17
#